data_AF-A0A933NSL4-F1
#
_entry.id   AF-A0A933NSL4-F1
#
_cell.length_a   1.000
_cell.length_b   1.000
_cell.length_c   1.000
_cell.angle_alpha   90.00
_cell.angle_beta   90.00
_cell.angle_gamma   90.00
#
_symmetry.space_group_name_H-M   'P 1'
#
loop_
_entity.id
_entity.type
_entity.pdbx_description
1 polymer ?
#
loop_
_entity_poly.entity_id
_entity_poly.type
_entity_poly.pdbx_seq_one_letter_code
_entity_poly.pdbx_strand_id
1 'polypeptide(L)'
;MARVYNWQLGREMEYWYPESRPKKQFAAVFDINKCIACQTCTLACKTTWTSGRGQEYMLWNNVETKPYGSYPLAWDLKLLEMLNGGAWSSAGSGAGSGTVGARYEGQTIFESAPAGERVLGWRPESDDYAYPN
;
A
#
# COMPACT_ATOMS: atom_id res chain seq x y z
N MET A 1 18.91 -1.08 -12.29
CA MET A 1 17.97 -1.79 -11.40
C MET A 1 18.25 -3.28 -11.48
N ALA A 2 17.97 -4.03 -10.41
CA ALA A 2 18.03 -5.49 -10.44
C ALA A 2 16.73 -6.05 -11.05
N ARG A 3 16.83 -7.15 -11.80
CA ARG A 3 15.66 -7.94 -12.19
C ARG A 3 15.38 -8.94 -11.09
N VAL A 4 14.17 -8.88 -10.53
CA VAL A 4 13.75 -9.74 -9.42
C VAL A 4 12.43 -10.41 -9.74
N TYR A 5 12.26 -11.67 -9.34
CA TYR A 5 10.99 -12.37 -9.47
C TYR A 5 10.08 -12.02 -8.28
N ASN A 6 9.01 -11.28 -8.55
CA ASN A 6 7.99 -10.97 -7.55
C ASN A 6 6.89 -12.02 -7.62
N TRP A 7 6.90 -12.94 -6.66
CA TRP A 7 5.95 -14.05 -6.58
C TRP A 7 4.53 -13.59 -6.26
N GLN A 8 4.34 -12.43 -5.62
CA GLN A 8 3.00 -11.86 -5.43
C GLN A 8 2.41 -11.38 -6.75
N LEU A 9 3.23 -10.85 -7.66
CA LEU A 9 2.80 -10.40 -8.99
C LEU A 9 2.84 -11.50 -10.06
N GLY A 10 3.46 -12.65 -9.76
CA GLY A 10 3.63 -13.76 -10.71
C GLY A 10 4.52 -13.40 -11.91
N ARG A 11 5.44 -12.43 -11.78
CA ARG A 11 6.33 -11.99 -12.87
C ARG A 11 7.66 -11.43 -12.39
N GLU A 12 8.62 -11.35 -13.31
CA GLU A 12 9.81 -10.53 -13.12
C GLU A 12 9.46 -9.04 -13.20
N MET A 13 10.15 -8.25 -12.41
CA MET A 13 10.07 -6.78 -12.40
C MET A 13 11.44 -6.17 -12.15
N GLU A 14 11.61 -4.91 -12.56
CA GLU A 14 12.78 -4.12 -12.18
C GLU A 14 12.59 -3.54 -10.78
N TYR A 15 13.60 -3.70 -9.93
CA TYR A 15 13.60 -3.19 -8.56
C TYR A 15 14.97 -2.62 -8.18
N TRP A 16 15.00 -1.72 -7.20
CA TRP A 16 16.22 -1.03 -6.79
C TRP A 16 17.23 -1.95 -6.10
N TYR A 17 16.74 -2.94 -5.37
CA TYR A 17 17.57 -3.85 -4.58
C TYR A 17 17.61 -5.24 -5.20
N PRO A 18 18.71 -5.98 -5.03
CA PRO A 18 18.76 -7.39 -5.43
C PRO A 18 17.76 -8.22 -4.63
N GLU A 19 17.42 -9.38 -5.17
CA GLU A 19 16.49 -10.30 -4.53
C GLU A 19 17.01 -10.75 -3.15
N SER A 20 16.19 -10.57 -2.12
CA SER A 20 16.44 -11.04 -0.76
C SER A 20 15.14 -11.59 -0.18
N ARG A 21 15.15 -12.89 0.18
CA ARG A 21 13.98 -13.57 0.74
C ARG A 21 14.22 -13.89 2.22
N PRO A 22 13.47 -13.30 3.15
CA PRO A 22 13.64 -13.64 4.56
C PRO A 22 13.17 -15.08 4.80
N LYS A 23 13.85 -15.80 5.70
CA LYS A 23 13.45 -17.17 6.10
C LYS A 23 12.11 -17.20 6.85
N LYS A 24 11.72 -16.07 7.46
CA LYS A 24 10.47 -15.89 8.21
C LYS A 24 9.92 -14.51 7.90
N GLN A 25 8.62 -14.41 7.66
CA GLN A 25 7.90 -13.16 7.38
C GLN A 25 6.82 -12.97 8.44
N PHE A 26 6.78 -11.79 9.07
CA PHE A 26 5.67 -11.40 9.91
C PHE A 26 4.44 -11.12 9.05
N ALA A 27 3.28 -11.62 9.47
CA ALA A 27 1.99 -11.40 8.82
C ALA A 27 0.93 -11.09 9.87
N ALA A 28 -0.05 -10.27 9.49
CA ALA A 28 -1.21 -9.93 10.30
C ALA A 28 -2.49 -10.15 9.49
N VAL A 29 -3.57 -10.53 10.16
CA VAL A 29 -4.90 -10.73 9.56
C VAL A 29 -5.90 -9.89 10.35
N PHE A 30 -6.69 -9.09 9.64
CA PHE A 30 -7.73 -8.24 10.22
C PHE A 30 -9.11 -8.78 9.84
N ASP A 31 -9.91 -9.16 10.83
CA ASP A 31 -11.30 -9.57 10.62
C ASP A 31 -12.21 -8.34 10.61
N ILE A 32 -12.60 -7.92 9.41
CA ILE A 32 -13.46 -6.75 9.21
C ILE A 32 -14.91 -6.98 9.66
N ASN A 33 -15.33 -8.23 9.95
CA ASN A 33 -16.64 -8.50 10.53
C ASN A 33 -16.71 -8.16 12.03
N LYS A 34 -15.54 -8.05 12.69
CA LYS A 34 -15.43 -7.76 14.12
C LYS A 34 -14.87 -6.37 14.42
N CYS A 35 -14.31 -5.69 13.41
CA CYS A 35 -13.81 -4.34 13.57
C CYS A 35 -14.98 -3.39 13.87
N ILE A 36 -14.89 -2.67 14.99
CA ILE A 36 -15.88 -1.66 15.39
C ILE A 36 -15.37 -0.22 15.20
N ALA A 37 -14.25 -0.06 14.48
CA ALA A 37 -13.62 1.24 14.21
C ALA A 37 -13.38 2.13 15.44
N CYS A 38 -13.05 1.54 16.60
CA CYS A 38 -12.90 2.28 17.86
C CYS A 38 -11.60 3.11 17.98
N GLN A 39 -10.70 3.06 17.00
CA GLN A 39 -9.41 3.78 16.98
C GLN A 39 -8.40 3.42 18.11
N THR A 40 -8.65 2.36 18.89
CA THR A 40 -7.72 1.97 19.97
C THR A 40 -6.34 1.56 19.44
N CYS A 41 -6.28 0.86 18.30
CA CYS A 41 -5.00 0.47 17.69
C CYS A 41 -4.21 1.68 17.17
N THR A 42 -4.91 2.67 16.62
CA THR A 42 -4.35 3.96 16.20
C THR A 42 -3.71 4.68 17.37
N LEU A 43 -4.44 4.86 18.48
CA LEU A 43 -3.91 5.54 19.67
C LEU A 43 -2.77 4.78 20.35
N ALA A 44 -2.84 3.45 20.42
CA ALA A 44 -1.76 2.64 20.98
C ALA A 44 -0.47 2.83 20.17
N CYS A 45 -0.55 2.78 18.84
CA CYS A 45 0.59 3.01 17.95
C CYS A 45 1.13 4.44 18.09
N LYS A 46 0.23 5.43 18.08
CA LYS A 46 0.56 6.86 18.19
C LYS A 46 1.34 7.19 19.46
N THR A 47 0.82 6.77 20.59
CA THR A 47 1.40 7.09 21.89
C THR A 47 2.73 6.36 22.13
N THR A 48 2.86 5.14 21.59
CA THR A 48 4.08 4.34 21.73
C THR A 48 5.21 4.84 20.82
N TRP A 49 4.90 5.21 19.57
CA TRP A 49 5.94 5.38 18.54
C TRP A 49 6.02 6.77 17.90
N THR A 50 4.90 7.47 17.73
CA THR A 50 4.83 8.73 16.97
C THR A 50 4.32 9.92 17.77
N SER A 51 4.68 9.97 19.07
CA SER A 51 4.32 11.02 20.02
C SER A 51 5.29 12.21 20.05
N GLY A 52 6.36 12.17 19.25
CA GLY A 52 7.39 13.21 19.21
C GLY A 52 6.96 14.45 18.41
N ARG A 53 7.67 15.57 18.66
CA ARG A 53 7.49 16.82 17.92
C ARG A 53 7.78 16.62 16.42
N GLY A 54 6.90 17.11 15.57
CA GLY A 54 6.99 16.96 14.11
C GLY A 54 6.42 15.64 13.59
N GLN A 55 5.88 14.79 14.48
CA GLN A 55 5.24 13.53 14.12
C GLN A 55 3.73 13.56 14.36
N GLU A 56 3.16 14.72 14.65
CA GLU A 56 1.75 14.89 15.05
C GLU A 56 0.81 14.30 14.00
N TYR A 57 1.12 14.50 12.72
CA TYR A 57 0.40 13.95 11.57
C TYR A 57 0.78 12.50 11.21
N MET A 58 1.74 11.88 11.88
CA MET A 58 2.14 10.50 11.57
C MET A 58 1.25 9.50 12.32
N LEU A 59 0.42 8.79 11.55
CA LEU A 59 -0.39 7.66 12.00
C LEU A 59 0.10 6.39 11.28
N TRP A 60 1.07 5.68 11.86
CA TRP A 60 1.60 4.44 11.26
C TRP A 60 0.56 3.32 11.22
N ASN A 61 -0.39 3.34 12.15
CA ASN A 61 -1.58 2.51 12.15
C ASN A 61 -2.78 3.45 12.25
N ASN A 62 -3.69 3.40 11.29
CA ASN A 62 -4.91 4.20 11.24
C ASN A 62 -6.10 3.32 10.85
N VAL A 63 -7.30 3.76 11.20
CA VAL A 63 -8.55 3.08 10.82
C VAL A 63 -9.41 4.06 10.03
N GLU A 64 -9.65 3.75 8.76
CA GLU A 64 -10.42 4.57 7.83
C GLU A 64 -11.79 3.95 7.57
N THR A 65 -12.83 4.78 7.43
CA THR A 65 -14.11 4.34 6.89
C THR A 65 -14.01 4.23 5.36
N LYS A 66 -14.47 3.15 4.74
CA LYS A 66 -14.60 3.09 3.27
C LYS A 66 -16.06 3.22 2.85
N PRO A 67 -16.38 3.92 1.75
CA PRO A 67 -15.46 4.46 0.74
C PRO A 67 -14.94 5.89 1.01
N TYR A 68 -15.43 6.58 2.04
CA TYR A 68 -15.28 8.04 2.17
C TYR A 68 -14.10 8.53 3.03
N GLY A 69 -13.48 7.67 3.82
CA GLY A 69 -12.33 7.95 4.69
C GLY A 69 -11.01 7.61 4.02
N SER A 70 -10.01 8.47 4.23
CA SER A 70 -8.65 8.33 3.71
C SER A 70 -7.70 9.20 4.51
N TYR A 71 -6.53 8.68 4.87
CA TYR A 71 -5.49 9.49 5.48
C TYR A 71 -4.10 9.14 4.92
N PRO A 72 -3.43 10.07 4.23
CA PRO A 72 -3.89 11.41 3.84
C PRO A 72 -5.04 11.37 2.82
N LEU A 73 -5.72 12.49 2.60
CA LEU A 73 -6.94 12.53 1.81
C LEU A 73 -6.77 11.92 0.39
N ALA A 74 -7.60 10.92 0.09
CA ALA A 74 -7.67 10.18 -1.18
C ALA A 74 -6.32 9.60 -1.67
N TRP A 75 -5.41 9.23 -0.75
CA TRP A 75 -4.08 8.75 -1.12
C TRP A 75 -4.11 7.52 -2.05
N ASP A 76 -5.06 6.61 -1.86
CA ASP A 76 -5.24 5.38 -2.62
C ASP A 76 -5.77 5.65 -4.02
N LEU A 77 -6.84 6.47 -4.13
CA LEU A 77 -7.43 6.86 -5.41
C LEU A 77 -6.44 7.67 -6.27
N LYS A 78 -5.76 8.64 -5.67
CA LYS A 78 -4.75 9.47 -6.37
C LYS A 78 -3.63 8.60 -6.93
N LEU A 79 -3.15 7.62 -6.17
CA LEU A 79 -2.10 6.71 -6.62
C LEU A 79 -2.59 5.74 -7.71
N LEU A 80 -3.82 5.24 -7.60
CA LEU A 80 -4.43 4.38 -8.63
C LEU A 80 -4.65 5.13 -9.95
N GLU A 81 -5.07 6.39 -9.90
CA GLU A 81 -5.23 7.25 -11.08
C GLU A 81 -3.89 7.46 -11.78
N MET A 82 -2.82 7.74 -11.02
CA MET A 82 -1.46 7.88 -11.58
C MET A 82 -0.95 6.60 -12.24
N LEU A 83 -1.38 5.42 -11.77
CA LEU A 83 -1.01 4.13 -12.34
C LEU A 83 -1.89 3.69 -13.52
N ASN A 84 -2.92 4.47 -13.89
CA ASN A 84 -3.96 4.11 -14.87
C ASN A 84 -4.69 2.78 -14.54
N GLY A 85 -4.78 2.44 -13.24
CA GLY A 85 -5.32 1.16 -12.79
C GLY A 85 -4.42 -0.05 -13.12
N GLY A 86 -4.74 -1.19 -12.51
CA GLY A 86 -4.01 -2.44 -12.69
C GLY A 86 -4.93 -3.57 -13.12
N ALA A 87 -4.44 -4.45 -14.00
CA ALA A 87 -5.15 -5.66 -14.42
C ALA A 87 -4.39 -6.92 -13.96
N TRP A 88 -5.15 -7.98 -13.69
CA TRP A 88 -4.62 -9.31 -13.43
C TRP A 88 -5.08 -10.25 -14.53
N SER A 89 -4.17 -11.07 -15.07
CA SER A 89 -4.54 -12.17 -15.94
C SER A 89 -5.35 -13.19 -15.14
N SER A 90 -6.44 -13.70 -15.71
CA SER A 90 -7.23 -14.74 -15.04
C SER A 90 -6.46 -16.07 -15.01
N ALA A 91 -6.30 -16.64 -13.82
CA ALA A 91 -5.86 -18.02 -13.65
C ALA A 91 -7.09 -18.95 -13.83
N GLY A 92 -7.62 -19.03 -15.05
CA GLY A 92 -8.87 -19.76 -15.32
C GLY A 92 -10.12 -19.14 -14.67
N SER A 93 -11.29 -19.69 -15.00
CA SER A 93 -12.61 -19.16 -14.67
C SER A 93 -12.83 -19.05 -13.15
N GLY A 94 -12.81 -17.83 -12.61
CA GLY A 94 -13.16 -17.53 -11.21
C GLY A 94 -12.02 -16.98 -10.34
N ALA A 95 -10.82 -16.83 -10.88
CA ALA A 95 -9.65 -16.36 -10.16
C ALA A 95 -9.69 -14.84 -9.87
N GLY A 96 -9.91 -14.45 -8.61
CA GLY A 96 -9.66 -13.09 -8.13
C GLY A 96 -8.16 -12.79 -7.96
N SER A 97 -7.84 -11.52 -7.71
CA SER A 97 -6.50 -11.06 -7.28
C SER A 97 -5.91 -11.99 -6.21
N GLY A 98 -4.74 -12.59 -6.49
CA GLY A 98 -4.06 -13.49 -5.56
C GLY A 98 -4.31 -15.00 -5.75
N THR A 99 -5.02 -15.40 -6.81
CA THR A 99 -5.12 -16.82 -7.18
C THR A 99 -3.76 -17.33 -7.68
N VAL A 100 -3.35 -18.51 -7.24
CA VAL A 100 -2.10 -19.14 -7.68
C VAL A 100 -2.12 -19.30 -9.21
N GLY A 101 -1.21 -18.60 -9.90
CA GLY A 101 -1.12 -18.58 -11.37
C GLY A 101 -1.62 -17.29 -12.03
N ALA A 102 -2.25 -16.37 -11.27
CA ALA A 102 -2.62 -15.05 -11.79
C ALA A 102 -1.37 -14.17 -11.90
N ARG A 103 -1.20 -13.50 -13.04
CA ARG A 103 -0.08 -12.58 -13.29
C ARG A 103 -0.60 -11.15 -13.29
N TYR A 104 0.07 -10.26 -12.57
CA TYR A 104 -0.23 -8.83 -12.62
C TYR A 104 0.33 -8.23 -13.91
N GLU A 105 -0.56 -7.64 -14.73
CA GLU A 105 -0.23 -7.05 -16.03
C GLU A 105 0.04 -5.54 -15.94
N GLY A 106 -0.43 -4.89 -14.88
CA GLY A 106 -0.18 -3.48 -14.63
C GLY A 106 1.29 -3.19 -14.29
N GLN A 107 1.64 -1.90 -14.33
CA GLN A 107 2.90 -1.41 -13.80
C GLN A 107 2.82 -1.22 -12.28
N THR A 108 3.95 -1.35 -11.60
CA THR A 108 4.10 -1.00 -10.19
C THR A 108 4.57 0.44 -10.04
N ILE A 109 4.44 0.98 -8.83
CA ILE A 109 4.98 2.31 -8.48
C ILE A 109 6.49 2.46 -8.75
N PHE A 110 7.24 1.36 -8.80
CA PHE A 110 8.67 1.39 -9.11
C PHE A 110 8.94 1.48 -10.62
N GLU A 111 8.09 0.84 -11.43
CA GLU A 111 8.22 0.79 -12.88
C GLU A 111 7.65 2.04 -13.56
N SER A 112 6.63 2.65 -12.96
CA SER A 112 6.02 3.89 -13.45
C SER A 112 6.69 5.17 -12.91
N ALA A 113 7.80 5.04 -12.18
CA ALA A 113 8.50 6.20 -11.62
C ALA A 113 9.09 7.09 -12.73
N PRO A 114 8.91 8.42 -12.67
CA PRO A 114 9.51 9.34 -13.65
C PRO A 114 11.04 9.35 -13.52
N ALA A 115 11.72 9.78 -14.59
CA ALA A 115 13.18 9.82 -14.62
C ALA A 115 13.74 10.68 -13.46
N GLY A 116 14.63 10.09 -12.66
CA GLY A 116 15.23 10.74 -11.49
C GLY A 116 14.50 10.45 -10.17
N GLU A 117 13.30 9.87 -10.21
CA GLU A 117 12.60 9.41 -9.01
C GLU A 117 12.72 7.90 -8.81
N ARG A 118 12.62 7.45 -7.56
CA ARG A 118 12.69 6.02 -7.23
C ARG A 118 11.33 5.33 -7.30
N VAL A 119 10.27 6.08 -7.05
CA VAL A 119 8.91 5.59 -6.86
C VAL A 119 7.97 6.65 -7.38
N LEU A 120 6.97 6.24 -8.17
CA LEU A 120 5.80 7.05 -8.46
C LEU A 120 5.01 7.23 -7.16
N GLY A 121 4.97 8.45 -6.65
CA GLY A 121 4.28 8.76 -5.41
C GLY A 121 3.56 10.09 -5.50
N TRP A 122 2.30 10.09 -5.11
CA TRP A 122 1.60 11.31 -4.78
C TRP A 122 2.17 11.88 -3.46
N ARG A 123 2.46 13.19 -3.44
CA ARG A 123 2.93 13.89 -2.25
C ARG A 123 1.77 14.68 -1.65
N PRO A 124 1.36 14.38 -0.41
CA PRO A 124 0.32 15.14 0.27
C PRO A 124 0.77 16.57 0.61
N GLU A 125 -0.16 17.51 0.48
CA GLU A 125 -0.04 18.87 1.00
C GLU A 125 -0.54 18.94 2.45
N SER A 126 -0.34 20.07 3.12
CA SER A 126 -0.79 20.26 4.52
C SER A 126 -2.27 19.96 4.72
N ASP A 127 -3.10 20.36 3.76
CA ASP A 127 -4.56 20.26 3.84
C ASP A 127 -5.03 18.80 3.71
N ASP A 128 -4.25 17.94 3.06
CA ASP A 128 -4.57 16.52 2.94
C ASP A 128 -4.44 15.77 4.28
N TYR A 129 -3.74 16.35 5.26
CA TYR A 129 -3.63 15.82 6.62
C TYR A 129 -4.70 16.38 7.58
N ALA A 130 -5.52 17.33 7.14
CA ALA A 130 -6.46 18.02 8.01
C ALA A 130 -7.60 17.13 8.52
N TYR A 131 -7.91 16.04 7.82
CA TYR A 131 -9.04 15.16 8.10
C TYR A 131 -8.60 13.70 8.27
N PRO A 132 -8.10 13.31 9.46
CA PRO A 132 -7.96 11.90 9.79
C PRO A 132 -9.35 11.31 10.01
N ASN A 133 -9.92 10.76 8.92
CA ASN A 133 -11.20 10.02 8.80
C ASN A 133 -12.43 10.82 8.38
#